data_AF-A0A150INZ0-F1
#
_entry.id   AF-A0A150INZ0-F1
#
_cell.length_a   1.000
_cell.length_b   1.000
_cell.length_c   1.000
_cell.angle_alpha   90.00
_cell.angle_beta   90.00
_cell.angle_gamma   90.00
#
_symmetry.space_group_name_H-M   'P 1'
#
loop_
_entity.id
_entity.type
_entity.pdbx_description
1 polymer ?
#
loop_
_entity_poly.entity_id
_entity_poly.type
_entity_poly.pdbx_seq_one_letter_code
_entity_poly.pdbx_strand_id
1 'polypeptide(L)'
;MHGFGYISKNLNKKEKEFFFETIDKYRNGNISLSVPTNMLKSWVLRFDEKYLENQSFFEPYPDELLSVEDINSCEVRNYWE
;
A
#
# COMPACT_ATOMS: atom_id res chain seq x y z
N MET A 1 -9.49 -1.29 7.87
CA MET A 1 -9.01 -1.16 6.48
C MET A 1 -10.09 -0.49 5.64
N HIS A 2 -10.08 0.85 5.51
CA HIS A 2 -11.12 1.55 4.72
C HIS A 2 -10.86 1.50 3.20
N GLY A 3 -9.63 1.73 2.73
CA GLY A 3 -9.30 1.71 1.29
C GLY A 3 -9.49 0.34 0.63
N PHE A 4 -9.01 -0.74 1.27
CA PHE A 4 -9.17 -2.10 0.75
C PHE A 4 -10.64 -2.51 0.63
N GLY A 5 -11.50 -2.07 1.56
CA GLY A 5 -12.94 -2.39 1.52
C GLY A 5 -13.62 -1.93 0.24
N TYR A 6 -13.20 -0.77 -0.29
CA TYR A 6 -13.73 -0.20 -1.53
C TYR A 6 -13.37 -1.07 -2.74
N ILE A 7 -12.09 -1.46 -2.86
CA ILE A 7 -11.55 -2.21 -4.01
C ILE A 7 -11.90 -3.71 -3.93
N SER A 8 -12.08 -4.24 -2.72
CA SER A 8 -12.26 -5.67 -2.47
C SER A 8 -13.44 -6.30 -3.22
N LYS A 9 -14.42 -5.51 -3.68
CA LYS A 9 -15.55 -6.00 -4.48
C LYS A 9 -15.13 -6.46 -5.88
N ASN A 10 -14.08 -5.84 -6.43
CA ASN A 10 -13.59 -6.10 -7.79
C ASN A 10 -12.42 -7.10 -7.82
N LEU A 11 -11.94 -7.53 -6.66
CA LEU A 11 -10.84 -8.48 -6.51
C LEU A 11 -11.35 -9.92 -6.43
N ASN A 12 -10.65 -10.82 -7.12
CA ASN A 12 -10.85 -12.25 -6.97
C ASN A 12 -10.25 -12.76 -5.65
N LYS A 13 -10.57 -14.02 -5.30
CA LYS A 13 -10.12 -14.63 -4.04
C LYS A 13 -8.59 -14.65 -3.90
N LYS A 14 -7.88 -15.01 -4.97
CA LYS A 14 -6.41 -15.10 -4.97
C LYS A 14 -5.74 -13.74 -4.78
N GLU A 15 -6.29 -12.69 -5.40
CA GLU A 15 -5.80 -11.31 -5.21
C GLU A 15 -5.96 -10.86 -3.76
N LYS A 16 -7.08 -11.20 -3.12
CA LYS A 16 -7.31 -10.90 -1.69
C LYS A 16 -6.35 -11.66 -0.78
N GLU A 17 -6.21 -12.97 -1.00
CA GLU A 17 -5.27 -13.81 -0.24
C GLU A 17 -3.84 -13.26 -0.36
N PHE A 18 -3.40 -12.94 -1.57
CA PHE A 18 -2.08 -12.37 -1.82
C PHE A 18 -1.87 -11.01 -1.11
N PHE A 19 -2.90 -10.17 -1.05
CA PHE A 19 -2.83 -8.91 -0.30
C PHE A 19 -2.66 -9.13 1.20
N PHE A 20 -3.43 -10.05 1.78
CA PHE A 20 -3.32 -10.36 3.20
C PHE A 20 -1.94 -10.94 3.55
N GLU A 21 -1.41 -11.85 2.74
CA GLU A 21 -0.04 -12.35 2.91
C GLU A 21 1.00 -11.22 2.85
N THR A 22 0.80 -10.25 1.96
CA THR A 22 1.67 -9.07 1.84
C THR A 22 1.58 -8.19 3.10
N ILE A 23 0.38 -7.97 3.65
CA ILE A 23 0.19 -7.25 4.91
C ILE A 23 0.87 -7.96 6.08
N ASP A 24 0.80 -9.29 6.15
CA ASP A 24 1.47 -10.05 7.20
C ASP A 24 3.00 -9.97 7.09
N LYS A 25 3.55 -10.01 5.88
CA LYS A 25 4.98 -9.75 5.65
C LYS A 25 5.39 -8.35 6.09
N TYR A 26 4.55 -7.34 5.86
CA TYR A 26 4.81 -5.98 6.32
C TYR A 26 4.80 -5.90 7.85
N ARG A 27 3.80 -6.50 8.50
CA ARG A 27 3.69 -6.53 9.98
C ARG A 27 4.87 -7.22 10.65
N ASN A 28 5.43 -8.23 10.00
CA ASN A 28 6.61 -8.94 10.47
C ASN A 28 7.93 -8.21 10.14
N GLY A 29 7.88 -7.05 9.47
CA GLY A 29 9.07 -6.27 9.10
C GLY A 29 9.87 -6.89 7.94
N ASN A 30 9.30 -7.82 7.19
CA ASN A 30 9.99 -8.47 6.06
C ASN A 30 9.99 -7.60 4.79
N ILE A 31 9.01 -6.70 4.65
CA ILE A 31 8.85 -5.80 3.51
C ILE A 31 8.45 -4.40 3.99
N SER A 32 8.77 -3.38 3.18
CA SER A 32 8.36 -2.00 3.42
C SER A 32 6.85 -1.79 3.18
N LEU A 33 6.29 -0.76 3.82
CA LEU A 33 4.92 -0.29 3.61
C LEU A 33 4.65 0.12 2.15
N SER A 34 5.70 0.49 1.41
CA SER A 34 5.64 0.84 0.00
C SER A 34 5.04 -0.29 -0.85
N VAL A 35 5.30 -1.55 -0.50
CA VAL A 35 4.83 -2.72 -1.26
C VAL A 35 3.31 -2.89 -1.21
N PRO A 36 2.65 -3.05 -0.05
CA PRO A 36 1.19 -3.15 0.01
C PRO A 36 0.48 -1.87 -0.48
N THR A 37 1.09 -0.70 -0.29
CA THR A 37 0.52 0.58 -0.73
C THR A 37 0.50 0.70 -2.26
N ASN A 38 1.62 0.37 -2.93
CA ASN A 38 1.69 0.38 -4.39
C ASN A 38 0.82 -0.71 -5.02
N MET A 39 0.70 -1.88 -4.38
CA MET A 39 -0.22 -2.92 -4.82
C MET A 39 -1.67 -2.43 -4.81
N LEU A 40 -2.07 -1.70 -3.76
CA LEU A 40 -3.39 -1.10 -3.67
C LEU A 40 -3.60 0.02 -4.69
N LYS A 41 -2.58 0.88 -4.91
CA LYS A 41 -2.57 1.91 -5.97
C LYS A 41 -2.77 1.32 -7.37
N SER A 42 -2.09 0.22 -7.68
CA SER A 42 -2.23 -0.50 -8.95
C SER A 42 -3.69 -0.91 -9.22
N TRP A 43 -4.40 -1.36 -8.19
CA TRP A 43 -5.82 -1.69 -8.31
C TRP A 43 -6.72 -0.47 -8.43
N VAL A 44 -6.43 0.61 -7.70
CA VAL A 44 -7.16 1.88 -7.86
C VAL A 44 -7.11 2.35 -9.31
N LEU A 45 -5.92 2.34 -9.91
CA LEU A 45 -5.71 2.72 -11.31
C LEU A 45 -6.41 1.76 -12.28
N ARG A 46 -6.32 0.44 -12.03
CA ARG A 46 -6.96 -0.58 -12.87
C ARG A 46 -8.48 -0.47 -12.90
N PHE A 47 -9.10 -0.07 -11.79
CA PHE A 47 -10.55 0.01 -11.67
C PHE A 47 -11.11 1.44 -11.84
N ASP A 48 -10.26 2.43 -12.15
CA ASP A 48 -10.63 3.85 -12.30
C ASP A 48 -11.39 4.41 -11.07
N GLU A 49 -10.95 4.01 -9.87
CA GLU A 49 -11.58 4.40 -8.61
C GLU A 49 -11.16 5.81 -8.19
N LYS A 50 -11.70 6.82 -8.88
CA LYS A 50 -11.33 8.26 -8.73
C LYS A 50 -11.38 8.79 -7.30
N TYR A 51 -12.26 8.23 -6.46
CA TYR A 51 -12.35 8.58 -5.04
C TYR A 51 -11.07 8.21 -4.26
N LEU A 52 -10.45 7.09 -4.62
CA LEU A 52 -9.21 6.64 -4.01
C LEU A 52 -7.99 7.24 -4.69
N GLU A 53 -8.04 7.43 -6.01
CA GLU A 53 -6.91 7.95 -6.81
C GLU A 53 -6.39 9.29 -6.28
N ASN A 54 -7.30 10.21 -5.90
CA ASN A 54 -6.94 11.55 -5.44
C ASN A 54 -6.51 11.61 -3.96
N GLN A 55 -6.31 10.48 -3.29
CA GLN A 55 -5.91 10.48 -1.90
C GLN A 55 -4.40 10.60 -1.76
N SER A 56 -3.96 11.58 -0.97
CA SER A 56 -2.55 11.75 -0.57
C SER A 56 -1.96 10.56 0.18
N PHE A 57 -2.77 9.55 0.53
CA PHE A 57 -2.28 8.29 1.10
C PHE A 57 -1.32 7.55 0.16
N PHE A 58 -1.55 7.60 -1.16
CA PHE A 58 -0.71 6.89 -2.13
C PHE A 58 0.55 7.67 -2.52
N GLU A 59 0.52 8.99 -2.37
CA GLU A 59 1.61 9.92 -2.67
C GLU A 59 1.62 11.01 -1.59
N PRO A 60 2.14 10.70 -0.39
CA PRO A 60 2.11 11.63 0.73
C PRO A 60 3.06 12.81 0.56
N TYR A 61 4.10 12.65 -0.26
CA TYR A 61 5.07 13.69 -0.59
C TYR A 61 5.54 13.52 -2.03
N PRO A 62 6.07 14.60 -2.65
CA PRO A 62 6.61 14.55 -4.01
C PRO A 62 7.72 13.50 -4.14
N ASP A 63 7.84 12.92 -5.33
CA ASP A 63 8.85 11.91 -5.64
C ASP A 63 10.29 12.38 -5.39
N GLU A 64 10.53 13.68 -5.50
CA GLU A 64 11.84 14.32 -5.22
C GLU A 64 12.29 14.15 -3.76
N LEU A 65 11.37 13.86 -2.84
CA LEU A 65 11.65 13.65 -1.43
C LEU A 65 11.71 12.15 -1.06
N LEU A 66 11.42 11.24 -1.99
CA LEU A 66 11.57 9.79 -1.78
C LEU A 66 13.04 9.40 -1.96
N SER A 67 13.72 9.03 -0.88
CA SER A 67 15.03 8.36 -1.00
C SER A 67 14.86 6.88 -1.34
N VAL A 68 15.83 6.30 -2.04
CA VAL A 68 15.87 4.85 -2.30
C VAL A 68 15.96 4.07 -0.98
N GLU A 69 16.54 4.66 0.05
CA GLU A 69 16.56 4.09 1.40
C GLU A 69 15.16 4.03 2.01
N ASP A 70 14.33 5.08 1.88
CA ASP A 70 12.96 5.10 2.43
C ASP A 70 12.02 4.07 1.73
N ILE A 71 12.26 3.80 0.45
CA ILE A 71 11.50 2.79 -0.31
C ILE A 71 11.85 1.38 0.19
N ASN A 72 13.13 1.13 0.47
CA ASN A 72 13.68 -0.17 0.85
C ASN A 72 13.73 -0.40 2.36
N SER A 73 13.57 0.64 3.18
CA SER A 73 13.62 0.51 4.63
C SER A 73 12.42 -0.32 5.09
N CYS A 74 12.69 -1.54 5.52
CA CYS A 74 11.76 -2.35 6.31
C CYS A 74 11.73 -1.93 7.78
N GLU A 75 12.47 -0.89 8.15
CA GLU A 75 12.45 -0.37 9.52
C GLU A 75 11.01 0.04 9.84
N VAL A 76 10.43 -0.67 10.82
CA VAL A 76 9.23 -0.22 11.51
C VAL A 76 9.65 1.04 12.27
N ARG A 77 9.63 2.20 11.60
CA ARG A 77 9.73 3.49 12.27
C ARG A 77 8.55 3.58 13.23
N ASN A 78 8.78 3.25 14.50
CA ASN A 78 7.85 3.54 15.58
C ASN A 78 7.85 5.05 15.79
N TYR A 79 6.95 5.76 15.11
CA TYR A 79 6.73 7.20 15.29
C TYR A 79 6.08 7.56 16.65
N TRP A 80 5.89 6.58 17.53
CA TRP A 80 5.13 6.68 18.78
C TRP A 80 5.94 6.29 20.02
N GLU A 81 7.27 6.16 19.89
CA GLU A 81 8.21 6.21 21.02
C GLU A 81 8.79 7.62 21.17
#